data_AF-A0A437K0Q9-F1
#
_entry.id   AF-A0A437K0Q9-F1
#
_cell.length_a   1.000
_cell.length_b   1.000
_cell.length_c   1.000
_cell.angle_alpha   90.00
_cell.angle_beta   90.00
_cell.angle_gamma   90.00
#
_symmetry.space_group_name_H-M   'P 1'
#
loop_
_entity.id
_entity.type
_entity.pdbx_description
1 polymer ?
#
loop_
_entity_poly.entity_id
_entity_poly.type
_entity_poly.pdbx_seq_one_letter_code
_entity_poly.pdbx_strand_id
1 'polypeptide(L)' 'MHALRDFFTTDYGLLSAAVIAFTLGMGVFFQRYISRHIREDAERAAREQR' A
#
# COMPACT_ATOMS: atom_id res chain seq x y z
N MET A 1 21.72 20.29 5.99
CA MET A 1 20.67 19.35 5.52
C MET A 1 21.23 18.50 4.37
N HIS A 2 22.20 17.61 4.63
CA HIS A 2 22.83 16.77 3.57
C HIS A 2 22.15 15.39 3.42
N ALA A 3 21.45 14.93 4.45
CA ALA A 3 20.85 13.59 4.52
C ALA A 3 19.80 13.31 3.43
N LEU A 4 18.91 14.26 3.14
CA LEU A 4 17.92 14.09 2.06
C LEU A 4 18.59 14.06 0.68
N ARG A 5 19.68 14.81 0.50
CA ARG A 5 20.42 14.82 -0.77
C ARG A 5 21.16 13.50 -0.96
N ASP A 6 21.84 13.01 0.08
CA ASP A 6 22.51 11.71 0.02
C ASP A 6 21.51 10.56 -0.17
N PHE A 7 20.31 10.66 0.39
CA PHE A 7 19.24 9.68 0.20
C PHE A 7 18.73 9.60 -1.25
N PHE A 8 18.76 10.71 -1.99
CA PHE A 8 18.37 10.72 -3.40
C PHE A 8 19.54 10.50 -4.37
N THR A 9 20.78 10.72 -3.94
CA THR A 9 21.95 10.74 -4.84
C THR A 9 22.90 9.54 -4.64
N THR A 10 22.73 8.76 -3.57
CA THR A 10 23.50 7.51 -3.34
C THR A 10 22.70 6.27 -3.69
N ASP A 11 23.38 5.23 -4.18
CA ASP A 11 22.76 3.95 -4.58
C ASP A 11 21.96 3.31 -3.43
N TYR A 12 22.45 3.43 -2.20
CA TYR A 12 21.78 2.91 -1.00
C TYR A 12 20.50 3.69 -0.65
N GLY A 13 20.49 4.99 -0.90
CA GLY A 13 19.34 5.85 -0.64
C GLY A 13 18.21 5.58 -1.64
N LEU A 14 18.52 5.45 -2.93
CA LEU A 14 17.56 5.09 -3.97
C LEU A 14 16.97 3.69 -3.76
N LEU A 15 17.79 2.71 -3.40
CA LEU A 15 17.32 1.35 -3.11
C LEU A 15 16.40 1.36 -1.88
N SER A 16 16.75 2.10 -0.84
CA SER A 16 15.90 2.28 0.35
C SER A 16 14.59 2.99 0.01
N ALA A 17 14.63 4.03 -0.83
CA ALA A 17 13.43 4.73 -1.31
C ALA A 17 12.50 3.80 -2.11
N ALA A 18 13.07 2.94 -2.96
CA ALA A 18 12.31 1.96 -3.74
C ALA A 18 11.61 0.94 -2.83
N VAL A 19 12.31 0.43 -1.81
CA VAL A 19 11.70 -0.49 -0.82
C VAL A 19 10.58 0.20 -0.05
N ILE A 20 10.79 1.42 0.43
CA ILE A 20 9.76 2.20 1.15
C ILE A 20 8.54 2.41 0.25
N ALA A 21 8.75 2.84 -1.00
CA ALA A 21 7.67 3.04 -1.96
C ALA A 21 6.90 1.73 -2.23
N PHE A 22 7.61 0.61 -2.36
CA PHE A 22 7.01 -0.70 -2.55
C PHE A 22 6.19 -1.14 -1.32
N THR A 23 6.74 -1.00 -0.11
CA THR A 23 6.04 -1.35 1.14
C THR A 23 4.77 -0.52 1.32
N LEU A 24 4.85 0.79 1.10
CA LEU A 24 3.68 1.67 1.17
C LEU A 24 2.66 1.34 0.07
N GLY A 25 3.12 1.09 -1.16
CA GLY A 25 2.27 0.68 -2.27
C GLY A 25 1.53 -0.62 -1.98
N MET A 26 2.21 -1.62 -1.42
CA MET A 26 1.60 -2.88 -0.98
C MET A 26 0.59 -2.65 0.14
N GLY A 27 0.89 -1.79 1.11
CA GLY A 27 -0.06 -1.44 2.18
C GLY A 27 -1.37 -0.86 1.64
N VAL A 28 -1.29 0.11 0.72
CA VAL A 28 -2.47 0.69 0.06
C VAL A 28 -3.21 -0.34 -0.79
N PHE A 29 -2.47 -1.19 -1.52
CA PHE A 29 -3.04 -2.25 -2.33
C PHE A 29 -3.86 -3.23 -1.48
N PHE A 30 -3.30 -3.73 -0.38
CA PHE A 30 -4.00 -4.64 0.53
C PHE A 30 -5.22 -3.99 1.17
N GLN A 31 -5.10 -2.75 1.66
CA GLN A 31 -6.24 -2.03 2.22
C GLN A 31 -7.38 -1.96 1.20
N ARG A 32 -7.07 -1.56 -0.04
CA ARG A 32 -8.08 -1.45 -1.11
C ARG A 32 -8.66 -2.80 -1.52
N TYR A 33 -7.83 -3.83 -1.58
CA TYR A 33 -8.26 -5.19 -1.88
C TYR A 33 -9.25 -5.70 -0.81
N ILE A 34 -8.89 -5.59 0.46
CA ILE A 34 -9.70 -6.04 1.59
C ILE A 34 -11.00 -5.25 1.68
N SER A 35 -10.96 -3.92 1.59
CA SER A 35 -12.19 -3.10 1.64
C SER A 35 -13.16 -3.44 0.51
N ARG A 36 -12.65 -3.78 -0.68
CA ARG A 36 -13.49 -4.19 -1.80
C ARG A 36 -14.15 -5.55 -1.54
N HIS A 37 -13.40 -6.53 -1.03
CA HIS A 37 -13.94 -7.85 -0.71
C HIS A 37 -14.98 -7.79 0.40
N ILE A 38 -14.70 -7.04 1.48
CA ILE A 38 -15.67 -6.84 2.58
C ILE A 38 -16.98 -6.27 2.05
N ARG A 39 -16.93 -5.31 1.11
CA ARG A 39 -18.14 -4.72 0.53
C ARG A 39 -18.92 -5.75 -0.28
N GLU A 40 -18.24 -6.53 -1.12
CA GLU A 40 -18.85 -7.58 -1.93
C GLU A 40 -19.48 -8.69 -1.03
N ASP A 41 -18.81 -9.07 0.06
CA ASP A 41 -19.32 -10.03 1.04
C ASP A 41 -20.51 -9.47 1.84
N ALA A 42 -20.45 -8.21 2.26
CA ALA A 42 -21.55 -7.54 2.95
C ALA A 42 -22.80 -7.44 2.08
N GLU A 43 -22.64 -7.16 0.77
CA GLU A 43 -23.76 -7.16 -0.17
C GLU A 43 -24.34 -8.56 -0.42
N ARG A 44 -23.51 -9.61 -0.42
CA ARG A 44 -23.98 -11.01 -0.51
C ARG A 44 -24.78 -11.38 0.75
N ALA A 45 -24.24 -11.10 1.94
CA ALA A 45 -24.91 -11.34 3.20
C ALA A 45 -26.26 -10.59 3.30
N ALA A 46 -26.31 -9.34 2.84
CA ALA A 46 -27.55 -8.56 2.81
C ALA A 46 -28.60 -9.12 1.83
N ARG A 47 -28.17 -9.77 0.74
CA ARG A 47 -29.06 -10.46 -0.21
C ARG A 47 -29.59 -11.79 0.34
N GLU A 48 -28.78 -12.51 1.12
CA GLU A 48 -29.21 -13.77 1.76
C GLU A 48 -30.16 -13.55 2.96
N GLN A 49 -30.13 -12.37 3.59
CA GLN A 49 -31.02 -12.04 4.70
C GLN A 49 -32.40 -11.47 4.29
N ARG A 50 -32.63 -11.21 2.99
CA ARG A 50 -33.93 -10.72 2.45
C ARG A 50 -34.72 -11.84 1.80
#